data_AF-A0A5C3LNK1-F1
#
_entry.id   AF-A0A5C3LNK1-F1
#
_cell.length_a   1.000
_cell.length_b   1.000
_cell.length_c   1.000
_cell.angle_alpha   90.00
_cell.angle_beta   90.00
_cell.angle_gamma   90.00
#
_symmetry.space_group_name_H-M   'P 1'
#
loop_
_entity.id
_entity.type
_entity.pdbx_description
1 polymer ?
#
loop_
_entity_poly.entity_id
_entity_poly.type
_entity_poly.pdbx_seq_one_letter_code
_entity_poly.pdbx_strand_id
1 'polypeptide(L)'
;DYIFCPAVHRKDLLNFITRHFCQHPSFPGHHNGVSSSYTAQDIHCEAVYEMYTFCHQCGLHEVWGYMWACWYNPKMWKLWSRS
;
A
#
# COMPACT_ATOMS: atom_id res chain seq x y z
N ASP A 1 -1.54 -11.82 -26.11
CA ASP A 1 -1.66 -12.40 -24.77
C ASP A 1 -1.88 -11.32 -23.73
N TYR A 2 -2.96 -11.45 -22.97
CA TYR A 2 -3.28 -10.54 -21.87
C TYR A 2 -2.46 -10.92 -20.62
N ILE A 3 -1.90 -9.94 -19.92
CA ILE A 3 -1.12 -10.14 -18.69
C ILE A 3 -1.64 -9.19 -17.62
N PHE A 4 -2.30 -9.74 -16.60
CA PHE A 4 -2.85 -8.97 -15.47
C PHE A 4 -1.78 -8.18 -14.70
N CYS A 5 -0.65 -8.82 -14.38
CA CYS A 5 0.47 -8.19 -13.68
C CYS A 5 1.81 -8.61 -14.31
N PRO A 6 2.48 -7.70 -15.05
CA PRO A 6 3.80 -7.95 -15.63
C PRO A 6 4.85 -8.30 -14.58
N ALA A 7 5.75 -9.23 -14.91
CA ALA A 7 6.74 -9.77 -13.98
C ALA A 7 7.65 -8.69 -13.35
N VAL A 8 7.94 -7.62 -14.11
CA VAL A 8 8.80 -6.51 -13.68
C VAL A 8 8.27 -5.79 -12.44
N HIS A 9 6.95 -5.74 -12.22
CA HIS A 9 6.34 -4.99 -11.11
C HIS A 9 6.01 -5.84 -9.87
N ARG A 10 6.05 -7.17 -9.99
CA ARG A 10 5.58 -8.08 -8.92
C ARG A 10 6.36 -7.93 -7.63
N LYS A 11 7.69 -7.78 -7.74
CA LYS A 11 8.57 -7.62 -6.57
C LYS A 11 8.25 -6.32 -5.82
N ASP A 12 8.04 -5.23 -6.55
CA ASP A 12 7.74 -3.93 -5.95
C ASP A 12 6.37 -3.96 -5.27
N LEU A 13 5.35 -4.54 -5.91
CA LEU A 13 4.03 -4.73 -5.31
C LEU A 13 4.09 -5.52 -3.99
N LEU A 14 4.85 -6.62 -3.97
CA LEU A 14 5.04 -7.41 -2.75
C LEU A 14 5.77 -6.61 -1.66
N ASN A 15 6.76 -5.81 -2.03
CA ASN A 15 7.45 -4.92 -1.09
C ASN A 15 6.50 -3.87 -0.51
N PHE A 16 5.67 -3.23 -1.34
CA PHE A 16 4.65 -2.29 -0.87
C PHE A 16 3.73 -2.96 0.15
N ILE A 17 3.08 -4.06 -0.23
CA ILE A 17 2.13 -4.77 0.65
C ILE A 17 2.78 -5.18 1.97
N THR A 18 4.00 -5.72 1.91
CA THR A 18 4.72 -6.18 3.12
C THR A 18 5.05 -5.00 4.05
N ARG A 19 5.47 -3.86 3.49
CA ARG A 19 5.74 -2.66 4.31
C ARG A 19 4.45 -2.13 4.95
N HIS A 20 3.38 -1.98 4.18
CA HIS A 20 2.09 -1.52 4.68
C HIS A 20 1.52 -2.43 5.76
N PHE A 21 1.70 -3.75 5.63
CA PHE A 21 1.31 -4.72 6.65
C PHE A 21 2.03 -4.49 7.99
N CYS A 22 3.33 -4.15 7.92
CA CYS A 22 4.17 -3.96 9.09
C CYS A 22 4.12 -2.54 9.68
N GLN A 23 3.48 -1.57 9.01
CA GLN A 23 3.32 -0.23 9.55
C GLN A 23 2.35 -0.22 10.74
N HIS A 24 2.71 0.54 11.78
CA HIS A 24 1.93 0.66 13.01
C HIS A 24 2.20 2.01 13.68
N PRO A 25 1.19 2.67 14.29
CA PRO A 25 1.34 3.94 14.99
C PRO A 25 2.44 3.96 16.07
N SER A 26 2.64 2.83 16.75
CA SER A 26 3.66 2.67 17.79
C SER A 26 5.11 2.61 17.27
N PHE A 27 5.30 2.39 15.97
CA PHE A 27 6.62 2.41 15.36
C PHE A 27 6.83 3.77 14.70
N PRO A 28 7.95 4.44 14.95
CA PRO A 28 8.23 5.71 14.28
C PRO A 28 8.29 5.48 12.77
N GLY A 29 7.42 6.20 12.04
CA GLY A 29 7.45 6.22 10.58
C GLY A 29 8.73 6.88 10.08
N HIS A 30 9.45 6.20 9.17
CA HIS A 30 10.71 6.72 8.63
C HIS A 30 10.43 7.69 7.47
N HIS A 31 9.85 8.85 7.75
CA HIS A 31 9.74 9.95 6.78
C HIS A 31 10.66 11.10 7.22
N ASN A 32 11.74 11.32 6.43
CA ASN A 32 12.66 12.46 6.57
C ASN A 32 13.33 12.68 7.94
N GLY A 33 13.47 11.65 8.77
CA GLY A 33 14.19 11.75 10.05
C GLY A 33 13.45 12.54 11.14
N VAL A 34 12.17 12.87 10.92
CA VAL A 34 11.29 13.46 11.93
C VAL A 34 10.35 12.37 12.42
N SER A 35 10.44 12.04 13.70
CA SER A 35 9.57 11.06 14.36
C SER A 35 8.18 11.66 14.56
N SER A 36 7.39 11.74 13.49
CA SER A 36 5.98 12.12 13.57
C SER A 36 5.16 10.94 14.08
N SER A 37 4.32 11.17 15.09
CA SER A 37 3.37 10.16 15.56
C SER A 37 2.28 9.98 14.51
N TYR A 38 2.41 8.96 13.67
CA TYR A 38 1.41 8.62 12.66
C TYR A 38 0.17 8.02 13.32
N THR A 39 -1.03 8.45 12.93
CA THR A 39 -2.26 7.75 13.29
C THR A 39 -2.51 6.58 12.34
N ALA A 40 -3.36 5.63 12.73
CA ALA A 40 -3.78 4.53 11.84
C ALA A 40 -4.40 5.05 10.52
N GLN A 41 -5.09 6.19 10.59
CA GLN A 41 -5.69 6.84 9.43
C GLN A 41 -4.61 7.41 8.50
N ASP A 42 -3.57 8.03 9.04
CA ASP A 42 -2.46 8.58 8.24
C ASP A 42 -1.72 7.44 7.52
N ILE A 43 -1.43 6.34 8.23
CA ILE A 43 -0.81 5.14 7.65
C ILE A 43 -1.66 4.61 6.50
N HIS A 44 -2.97 4.49 6.71
CA HIS A 44 -3.88 4.02 5.66
C HIS A 44 -3.88 4.95 4.45
N CYS A 45 -4.01 6.26 4.65
CA CYS A 45 -4.01 7.26 3.59
C CYS A 45 -2.70 7.23 2.77
N GLU A 46 -1.55 7.20 3.44
CA GLU A 46 -0.26 7.13 2.76
C GLU A 46 -0.09 5.81 1.99
N ALA A 47 -0.48 4.69 2.58
CA ALA A 47 -0.38 3.38 1.95
C ALA A 47 -1.26 3.26 0.68
N VAL A 48 -2.48 3.78 0.76
CA VAL A 48 -3.41 3.89 -0.39
C VAL A 48 -2.79 4.76 -1.48
N TYR A 49 -2.30 5.94 -1.11
CA TYR A 49 -1.73 6.90 -2.05
C TYR A 49 -0.49 6.35 -2.76
N GLU A 50 0.40 5.67 -2.03
CA GLU A 50 1.63 5.09 -2.57
C GLU A 50 1.31 3.98 -3.57
N MET A 51 0.44 3.03 -3.20
CA MET A 51 0.02 1.93 -4.09
C MET A 51 -0.71 2.45 -5.34
N TYR A 52 -1.62 3.41 -5.17
CA TYR A 52 -2.34 4.02 -6.28
C TYR A 52 -1.38 4.72 -7.25
N THR A 53 -0.48 5.56 -6.73
CA THR A 53 0.50 6.31 -7.52
C THR A 53 1.38 5.37 -8.32
N PHE A 54 1.90 4.32 -7.69
CA PHE A 54 2.71 3.32 -8.38
C PHE A 54 1.94 2.64 -9.51
N CYS A 55 0.73 2.16 -9.23
CA CYS A 55 -0.08 1.48 -10.24
C CYS A 55 -0.45 2.42 -11.40
N HIS A 56 -0.78 3.68 -11.12
CA HIS A 56 -1.11 4.68 -12.13
C HIS A 56 0.10 4.99 -13.03
N GLN A 57 1.28 5.21 -12.44
CA GLN A 57 2.50 5.51 -13.21
C GLN A 57 2.96 4.32 -14.07
N CYS A 58 2.73 3.09 -13.63
CA CYS A 58 3.08 1.89 -14.38
C CYS A 58 1.97 1.36 -15.30
N GLY A 59 0.82 2.04 -15.39
CA GLY A 59 -0.32 1.61 -16.21
C GLY A 59 -1.04 0.36 -15.70
N LEU A 60 -0.90 0.01 -14.42
CA LEU A 60 -1.42 -1.20 -13.77
C LEU A 60 -2.84 -1.01 -13.21
N HIS A 61 -3.76 -0.51 -14.03
CA HIS A 61 -5.12 -0.14 -13.62
C HIS A 61 -5.92 -1.30 -13.00
N GLU A 62 -5.81 -2.50 -13.58
CA GLU A 62 -6.53 -3.69 -13.08
C GLU A 62 -5.92 -4.23 -11.78
N VAL A 63 -4.59 -4.15 -11.66
CA VAL A 63 -3.88 -4.47 -10.41
C VAL A 63 -4.35 -3.52 -9.31
N TRP A 64 -4.45 -2.22 -9.59
CA TRP A 64 -5.00 -1.25 -8.64
C TRP A 64 -6.43 -1.62 -8.23
N GLY A 65 -7.29 -1.95 -9.19
CA GLY A 65 -8.67 -2.37 -8.91
C GLY A 65 -8.73 -3.56 -7.94
N TYR A 66 -7.88 -4.58 -8.18
CA TYR A 66 -7.74 -5.72 -7.27
C TYR A 66 -7.19 -5.33 -5.89
N MET A 67 -6.11 -4.54 -5.84
CA MET A 67 -5.51 -4.09 -4.59
C MET A 67 -6.50 -3.29 -3.76
N TRP A 68 -7.24 -2.37 -4.36
CA TRP A 68 -8.30 -1.63 -3.69
C TRP A 68 -9.40 -2.54 -3.15
N ALA A 69 -9.94 -3.42 -4.00
CA ALA A 69 -11.06 -4.29 -3.63
C ALA A 69 -10.71 -5.29 -2.52
N CYS A 70 -9.47 -5.80 -2.50
CA CYS A 70 -9.08 -6.87 -1.58
C CYS A 70 -8.24 -6.39 -0.38
N TRP A 71 -7.56 -5.25 -0.47
CA TRP A 71 -6.60 -4.80 0.54
C TRP A 71 -6.90 -3.39 1.04
N TYR A 72 -6.95 -2.40 0.14
CA TYR A 72 -6.83 -0.99 0.54
C TYR A 72 -8.15 -0.29 0.84
N ASN A 73 -9.31 -0.84 0.46
CA ASN A 73 -10.57 -0.22 0.88
C ASN A 73 -10.74 -0.31 2.41
N PRO A 74 -11.43 0.64 3.06
CA PRO A 74 -11.53 0.70 4.52
C PRO A 74 -12.10 -0.56 5.18
N LYS A 75 -13.00 -1.29 4.50
CA LYS A 75 -13.60 -2.51 5.05
C LYS A 75 -12.61 -3.67 5.08
N MET A 76 -11.72 -3.74 4.11
CA MET A 76 -10.70 -4.77 4.01
C MET A 76 -9.44 -4.41 4.78
N TRP A 77 -9.02 -3.13 4.75
CA TRP A 77 -7.83 -2.63 5.44
C TRP A 77 -7.76 -3.13 6.89
N LYS A 78 -8.83 -2.89 7.66
CA LYS A 78 -8.96 -3.32 9.06
C LYS A 78 -8.79 -4.83 9.32
N LEU A 79 -8.87 -5.67 8.29
CA LEU A 79 -8.76 -7.13 8.42
C LEU A 79 -7.32 -7.64 8.29
N TRP A 80 -6.43 -6.87 7.65
CA TRP A 80 -5.05 -7.28 7.42
C TRP A 80 -4.01 -6.27 7.92
N SER A 81 -4.34 -4.98 7.96
CA SER A 81 -3.45 -3.96 8.48
C SER A 81 -3.20 -4.18 9.96
N ARG A 82 -1.97 -3.91 10.40
CA ARG A 82 -1.64 -3.94 11.82
C ARG A 82 -1.79 -2.57 12.49
N SER A 83 -1.92 -1.50 11.72
CA SER A 83 -2.08 -0.11 12.17
C SER A 83 -3.42 0.20 12.82
#